data_AF-A0A2J6HSF3-F1
#
_entry.id   AF-A0A2J6HSF3-F1
#
_cell.length_a   1.000
_cell.length_b   1.000
_cell.length_c   1.000
_cell.angle_alpha   90.00
_cell.angle_beta   90.00
_cell.angle_gamma   90.00
#
_symmetry.space_group_name_H-M   'P 1'
#
loop_
_entity.id
_entity.type
_entity.pdbx_description
1 polymer ?
#
loop_
_entity_poly.entity_id
_entity_poly.type
_entity_poly.pdbx_seq_one_letter_code
_entity_poly.pdbx_strand_id
1 'polypeptide(L)'
;MAKENTYVNRFRELNACAIIPTFNNQGTLANVINDVKDFTDQIIVVNDGSTDSTSQILSAIKDIDIIEYTPNKGKGFAIRAGFKRALEMGYDYAITIDADGQHYADDLPFFLQKIQEHPDSLIIGSRNIEAEGMPGKNTFANRFSNFWFKVETGIQLPDTQSGYRLYPIELYRNTNFFTGNYEFEVEILVRSAWRNIPIIPIPVKVYYPPADERVSHFRPLRDFTRISILNTVLVLITLLIVWPVKLYRYLTKNKFTDIVKEQILMHNENPMKVAVALGFGVFMGVSPIWGFQMLTAAFLAHLMRLNKILVLLASNISIPPLIPFIIYFSYKTGGLVLGIKGTLTKETLINLKDQLLNSNFYDTLQELGYNLLQYMIGSLVFGVILGLATCIVSYLLLVLLRKK
;
A
#
# COMPACT_ATOMS: atom_id res chain seq x y z
N MET A 1 -37.34 18.42 20.36
CA MET A 1 -38.33 17.39 20.00
C MET A 1 -38.24 16.86 18.55
N ALA A 2 -38.66 17.56 17.49
CA ALA A 2 -38.66 16.95 16.13
C ALA A 2 -37.26 16.71 15.51
N LYS A 3 -36.33 17.67 15.66
CA LYS A 3 -34.92 17.51 15.20
C LYS A 3 -34.12 16.51 16.04
N GLU A 4 -34.34 16.55 17.35
CA GLU A 4 -33.73 15.68 18.37
C GLU A 4 -34.04 14.20 18.11
N ASN A 5 -35.31 13.89 17.81
CA ASN A 5 -35.70 12.54 17.39
C ASN A 5 -35.05 12.11 16.05
N THR A 6 -34.65 13.05 15.18
CA THR A 6 -34.08 12.68 13.88
C THR A 6 -32.64 12.19 14.02
N TYR A 7 -31.81 12.81 14.85
CA TYR A 7 -30.41 12.40 15.01
C TYR A 7 -30.27 11.11 15.80
N VAL A 8 -31.01 10.97 16.90
CA VAL A 8 -31.05 9.74 17.69
C VAL A 8 -31.46 8.55 16.82
N ASN A 9 -32.49 8.71 15.99
CA ASN A 9 -32.92 7.66 15.07
C ASN A 9 -31.84 7.32 14.03
N ARG A 10 -31.09 8.30 13.51
CA ARG A 10 -29.99 8.04 12.58
C ARG A 10 -28.85 7.24 13.21
N PHE A 11 -28.48 7.54 14.46
CA PHE A 11 -27.50 6.72 15.18
C PHE A 11 -27.98 5.27 15.31
N ARG A 12 -29.26 5.07 15.67
CA ARG A 12 -29.86 3.73 15.79
C ARG A 12 -29.93 2.99 14.45
N GLU A 13 -30.37 3.65 13.38
CA GLU A 13 -30.46 3.06 12.03
C GLU A 13 -29.09 2.60 11.51
N LEU A 14 -28.03 3.33 11.86
CA LEU A 14 -26.66 2.98 11.49
C LEU A 14 -25.99 2.03 12.48
N ASN A 15 -26.63 1.67 13.59
CA ASN A 15 -25.97 1.03 14.73
C ASN A 15 -24.66 1.76 15.11
N ALA A 16 -24.72 3.08 15.24
CA ALA A 16 -23.58 3.91 15.61
C ALA A 16 -23.61 4.29 17.10
N CYS A 17 -22.43 4.51 17.69
CA CYS A 17 -22.30 5.05 19.05
C CYS A 17 -21.24 6.16 19.13
N ALA A 18 -21.33 7.01 20.15
CA ALA A 18 -20.28 7.95 20.53
C ALA A 18 -19.40 7.35 21.64
N ILE A 19 -18.08 7.43 21.47
CA ILE A 19 -17.07 7.00 22.44
C ILE A 19 -16.33 8.23 22.96
N ILE A 20 -16.34 8.41 24.27
CA ILE A 20 -15.70 9.53 24.96
C ILE A 20 -14.55 8.99 25.82
N PRO A 21 -13.30 8.93 25.32
CA PRO A 21 -12.16 8.61 26.15
C PRO A 21 -11.85 9.79 27.08
N THR A 22 -11.63 9.52 28.37
CA THR A 22 -11.33 10.55 29.36
C THR A 22 -10.23 10.12 30.33
N PHE A 23 -9.37 11.06 30.70
CA PHE A 23 -8.37 10.94 31.76
C PHE A 23 -8.18 12.31 32.39
N ASN A 24 -8.58 12.46 33.65
CA ASN A 24 -8.46 13.70 34.43
C ASN A 24 -9.12 14.95 33.79
N ASN A 25 -10.34 14.81 33.26
CA ASN A 25 -11.12 15.91 32.64
C ASN A 25 -12.32 16.33 33.50
N GLN A 26 -12.18 16.40 34.82
CA GLN A 26 -13.30 16.74 35.72
C GLN A 26 -14.00 18.09 35.39
N GLY A 27 -13.29 19.04 34.77
CA GLY A 27 -13.83 20.37 34.46
C GLY A 27 -14.74 20.43 33.22
N THR A 28 -14.57 19.50 32.28
CA THR A 28 -15.19 19.56 30.95
C THR A 28 -16.09 18.38 30.65
N LEU A 29 -15.83 17.21 31.25
CA LEU A 29 -16.47 15.95 30.90
C LEU A 29 -18.00 15.99 30.97
N ALA A 30 -18.57 16.60 32.02
CA ALA A 30 -20.02 16.67 32.18
C ALA A 30 -20.69 17.44 31.03
N ASN A 31 -20.09 18.56 30.62
CA ASN A 31 -20.60 19.36 29.52
C ASN A 31 -20.49 18.61 28.19
N VAL A 32 -19.34 17.97 27.92
CA VAL A 32 -19.16 17.17 26.70
C VAL A 32 -20.19 16.04 26.60
N ILE A 33 -20.46 15.32 27.71
CA ILE A 33 -21.49 14.28 27.71
C ILE A 33 -22.88 14.86 27.45
N ASN A 34 -23.23 15.98 28.08
CA ASN A 34 -24.52 16.64 27.87
C ASN A 34 -24.69 17.13 26.42
N ASP A 35 -23.65 17.73 25.83
CA ASP A 35 -23.66 18.19 24.44
C ASP A 35 -23.86 17.01 23.48
N VAL A 36 -23.26 15.84 23.74
CA VAL A 36 -23.46 14.64 22.93
C VAL A 36 -24.87 14.06 23.11
N LYS A 37 -25.46 14.15 24.31
CA LYS A 37 -26.83 13.69 24.60
C LYS A 37 -27.90 14.42 23.80
N ASP A 38 -27.64 15.64 23.35
CA ASP A 38 -28.54 16.37 22.44
C ASP A 38 -28.67 15.70 21.05
N PHE A 39 -27.76 14.77 20.72
CA PHE A 39 -27.72 14.09 19.41
C PHE A 39 -27.94 12.57 19.50
N THR A 40 -27.52 11.93 20.59
CA THR A 40 -27.58 10.47 20.74
C THR A 40 -27.62 10.02 22.20
N ASP A 41 -28.35 8.95 22.47
CA ASP A 41 -28.31 8.19 23.73
C ASP A 41 -27.35 6.98 23.67
N GLN A 42 -26.73 6.69 22.52
CA GLN A 42 -25.72 5.63 22.34
C GLN A 42 -24.32 6.11 22.75
N ILE A 43 -24.09 6.36 24.05
CA ILE A 43 -22.83 6.93 24.55
C ILE A 43 -22.06 5.90 25.39
N ILE A 44 -20.77 5.70 25.05
CA ILE A 44 -19.81 4.92 25.81
C ILE A 44 -18.70 5.84 26.31
N VAL A 45 -18.58 6.01 27.61
CA VAL A 45 -17.47 6.75 28.23
C VAL A 45 -16.40 5.78 28.69
N VAL A 46 -15.14 6.05 28.35
CA VAL A 46 -14.01 5.22 28.79
C VAL A 46 -13.10 6.05 29.69
N ASN A 47 -13.21 5.82 30.99
CA ASN A 47 -12.37 6.44 32.02
C ASN A 47 -11.05 5.66 32.15
N ASP A 48 -9.97 6.23 31.59
CA ASP A 48 -8.63 5.65 31.52
C ASP A 48 -7.87 5.84 32.85
N GLY A 49 -8.49 5.46 33.96
CA GLY A 49 -7.87 5.47 35.29
C GLY A 49 -7.63 6.86 35.86
N SER A 50 -8.61 7.77 35.72
CA SER A 50 -8.53 9.11 36.29
C SER A 50 -8.30 9.09 37.81
N THR A 51 -7.58 10.09 38.30
CA THR A 51 -7.22 10.28 39.72
C THR A 51 -7.89 11.51 40.35
N ASP A 52 -8.64 12.26 39.55
CA ASP A 52 -9.39 13.46 39.96
C ASP A 52 -10.87 13.11 40.23
N SER A 53 -11.77 14.11 40.21
CA SER A 53 -13.20 13.91 40.48
C SER A 53 -13.99 13.29 39.32
N THR A 54 -13.32 12.81 38.26
CA THR A 54 -13.95 12.27 37.05
C THR A 54 -14.87 11.09 37.35
N SER A 55 -14.45 10.12 38.18
CA SER A 55 -15.27 8.94 38.49
C SER A 55 -16.54 9.33 39.27
N GLN A 56 -16.44 10.31 40.17
CA GLN A 56 -17.60 10.86 40.90
C GLN A 56 -18.59 11.51 39.94
N ILE A 57 -18.11 12.32 38.99
CA ILE A 57 -18.96 12.94 37.96
C ILE A 57 -19.68 11.87 37.15
N LEU A 58 -18.96 10.84 36.70
CA LEU A 58 -19.55 9.75 35.90
C LEU A 58 -20.64 8.98 36.65
N SER A 59 -20.43 8.71 37.94
CA SER A 59 -21.44 8.04 38.78
C SER A 59 -22.76 8.82 38.93
N ALA A 60 -22.73 10.15 38.74
CA ALA A 60 -23.91 11.00 38.81
C ALA A 60 -24.70 11.05 37.49
N ILE A 61 -24.09 10.65 36.36
CA ILE A 61 -24.70 10.71 35.04
C ILE A 61 -25.36 9.36 34.73
N LYS A 62 -26.66 9.39 34.42
CA LYS A 62 -27.44 8.21 34.00
C LYS A 62 -27.45 8.04 32.49
N ASP A 63 -27.90 6.88 32.03
CA ASP A 63 -28.17 6.56 30.62
C ASP A 63 -26.93 6.70 29.72
N ILE A 64 -25.79 6.22 30.23
CA ILE A 64 -24.53 6.09 29.49
C ILE A 64 -23.86 4.76 29.88
N ASP A 65 -23.13 4.15 28.95
CA ASP A 65 -22.25 3.02 29.25
C ASP A 65 -20.90 3.56 29.75
N ILE A 66 -20.38 3.00 30.84
CA ILE A 66 -19.11 3.42 31.44
C ILE A 66 -18.16 2.24 31.49
N ILE A 67 -16.97 2.44 30.94
CA ILE A 67 -15.82 1.54 31.11
C ILE A 67 -14.81 2.26 31.99
N GLU A 68 -14.48 1.69 33.13
CA GLU A 68 -13.49 2.26 34.05
C GLU A 68 -12.49 1.20 34.48
N TYR A 69 -11.22 1.57 34.54
CA TYR A 69 -10.15 0.72 35.03
C TYR A 69 -9.01 1.56 35.60
N THR A 70 -8.26 0.97 36.53
CA THR A 70 -7.05 1.57 37.10
C THR A 70 -5.91 0.55 37.03
N PRO A 71 -4.64 0.96 36.79
CA PRO A 71 -4.19 2.32 36.50
C PRO A 71 -4.43 2.77 35.04
N ASN A 72 -4.07 4.02 34.72
CA ASN A 72 -4.05 4.58 33.35
C ASN A 72 -3.26 3.70 32.36
N LYS A 73 -3.85 3.41 31.19
CA LYS A 73 -3.28 2.55 30.14
C LYS A 73 -3.02 3.28 28.81
N GLY A 74 -3.52 4.50 28.67
CA GLY A 74 -3.30 5.39 27.54
C GLY A 74 -4.52 5.52 26.62
N LYS A 75 -4.60 6.67 25.92
CA LYS A 75 -5.71 7.03 25.02
C LYS A 75 -6.04 5.94 23.99
N GLY A 76 -5.02 5.35 23.37
CA GLY A 76 -5.20 4.27 22.40
C GLY A 76 -5.83 3.01 23.00
N PHE A 77 -5.45 2.65 24.24
CA PHE A 77 -6.10 1.55 24.95
C PHE A 77 -7.56 1.90 25.26
N ALA A 78 -7.85 3.12 25.71
CA ALA A 78 -9.21 3.58 26.01
C ALA A 78 -10.12 3.51 24.77
N ILE A 79 -9.66 4.02 23.62
CA ILE A 79 -10.42 3.95 22.35
C ILE A 79 -10.69 2.49 21.95
N ARG A 80 -9.68 1.61 22.05
CA ARG A 80 -9.84 0.19 21.72
C ARG A 80 -10.77 -0.55 22.68
N ALA A 81 -10.75 -0.20 23.97
CA ALA A 81 -11.69 -0.73 24.96
C ALA A 81 -13.13 -0.29 24.61
N GLY A 82 -13.30 0.97 24.20
CA GLY A 82 -14.56 1.49 23.67
C GLY A 82 -15.03 0.74 22.41
N PHE A 83 -14.16 0.50 21.43
CA PHE A 83 -14.50 -0.29 20.23
C PHE A 83 -14.93 -1.70 20.59
N LYS A 84 -14.21 -2.36 21.51
CA LYS A 84 -14.55 -3.70 21.96
C LYS A 84 -15.95 -3.73 22.57
N ARG A 85 -16.25 -2.79 23.48
CA ARG A 85 -17.58 -2.66 24.09
C ARG A 85 -18.65 -2.34 23.06
N ALA A 86 -18.35 -1.47 22.11
CA ALA A 86 -19.28 -1.11 21.05
C ALA A 86 -19.66 -2.31 20.17
N LEU A 87 -18.67 -3.12 19.78
CA LEU A 87 -18.89 -4.39 19.07
C LEU A 87 -19.71 -5.40 19.89
N GLU A 88 -19.46 -5.49 21.21
CA GLU A 88 -20.24 -6.36 22.12
C GLU A 88 -21.71 -5.92 22.23
N MET A 89 -21.99 -4.63 22.05
CA MET A 89 -23.33 -4.05 22.05
C MET A 89 -24.02 -4.09 20.67
N GLY A 90 -23.33 -4.58 19.63
CA GLY A 90 -23.87 -4.71 18.28
C GLY A 90 -23.79 -3.44 17.44
N TYR A 91 -22.91 -2.49 17.79
CA TYR A 91 -22.66 -1.32 16.95
C TYR A 91 -21.74 -1.66 15.77
N ASP A 92 -22.05 -1.08 14.60
CA ASP A 92 -21.27 -1.18 13.37
C ASP A 92 -20.26 -0.03 13.25
N TYR A 93 -20.61 1.14 13.82
CA TYR A 93 -19.80 2.36 13.77
C TYR A 93 -19.57 2.96 15.15
N ALA A 94 -18.39 3.55 15.36
CA ALA A 94 -18.12 4.34 16.55
C ALA A 94 -17.49 5.68 16.20
N ILE A 95 -18.00 6.74 16.81
CA ILE A 95 -17.46 8.09 16.70
C ILE A 95 -16.68 8.40 17.97
N THR A 96 -15.40 8.73 17.88
CA THR A 96 -14.62 9.20 19.03
C THR A 96 -14.71 10.70 19.15
N ILE A 97 -14.99 11.22 20.35
CA ILE A 97 -14.96 12.65 20.67
C ILE A 97 -14.19 12.85 21.99
N ASP A 98 -13.19 13.73 22.00
CA ASP A 98 -12.34 13.95 23.16
C ASP A 98 -13.09 14.69 24.29
N ALA A 99 -12.77 14.34 25.54
CA ALA A 99 -13.43 14.90 26.73
C ALA A 99 -12.94 16.31 27.15
N ASP A 100 -12.03 16.93 26.38
CA ASP A 100 -11.41 18.23 26.70
C ASP A 100 -12.27 19.45 26.32
N GLY A 101 -13.42 19.22 25.67
CA GLY A 101 -14.35 20.28 25.25
C GLY A 101 -13.89 21.06 24.02
N GLN A 102 -12.86 20.62 23.29
CA GLN A 102 -12.41 21.32 22.08
C GLN A 102 -13.27 21.02 20.85
N HIS A 103 -13.96 19.87 20.82
CA HIS A 103 -14.80 19.44 19.71
C HIS A 103 -16.27 19.69 20.00
N TYR A 104 -17.01 20.14 18.98
CA TYR A 104 -18.44 20.39 19.09
C TYR A 104 -19.25 19.15 18.69
N ALA A 105 -20.23 18.79 19.51
CA ALA A 105 -21.14 17.68 19.22
C ALA A 105 -22.08 17.96 18.02
N ASP A 106 -22.27 19.22 17.64
CA ASP A 106 -23.07 19.60 16.48
C ASP A 106 -22.48 19.17 15.13
N ASP A 107 -21.24 18.69 15.11
CA ASP A 107 -20.62 18.06 13.96
C ASP A 107 -20.97 16.55 13.81
N LEU A 108 -21.49 15.89 14.85
CA LEU A 108 -21.86 14.46 14.82
C LEU A 108 -22.77 14.09 13.63
N PRO A 109 -23.82 14.88 13.29
CA PRO A 109 -24.68 14.57 12.15
C PRO A 109 -23.94 14.55 10.80
N PHE A 110 -22.86 15.33 10.63
CA PHE A 110 -22.07 15.33 9.39
C PHE A 110 -21.25 14.04 9.24
N PHE A 111 -20.73 13.50 10.34
CA PHE A 111 -20.07 12.18 10.33
C PHE A 111 -21.05 11.09 9.89
N LEU A 112 -22.26 11.08 10.46
CA LEU A 112 -23.30 10.11 10.10
C LEU A 112 -23.74 10.21 8.64
N GLN A 113 -23.93 11.43 8.14
CA GLN A 113 -24.24 11.63 6.72
C GLN A 113 -23.12 11.08 5.83
N LYS A 114 -21.86 11.33 6.18
CA LYS A 114 -20.72 10.93 5.36
C LYS A 114 -20.48 9.43 5.36
N ILE A 115 -20.71 8.73 6.47
CA ILE A 115 -20.63 7.27 6.49
C ILE A 115 -21.78 6.61 5.72
N GLN A 116 -22.97 7.24 5.66
CA GLN A 116 -24.06 6.77 4.80
C GLN A 116 -23.71 6.87 3.31
N GLU A 117 -23.07 7.96 2.90
CA GLU A 117 -22.60 8.17 1.52
C GLU A 117 -21.44 7.23 1.16
N HIS A 118 -20.61 6.88 2.15
CA HIS A 118 -19.43 6.06 1.98
C HIS A 118 -19.33 4.98 3.06
N PRO A 119 -20.14 3.91 2.97
CA PRO A 119 -20.04 2.79 3.91
C PRO A 119 -18.63 2.20 3.96
N ASP A 120 -18.27 1.57 5.06
CA ASP A 120 -16.95 0.95 5.26
C ASP A 120 -15.75 1.91 5.16
N SER A 121 -15.96 3.21 5.44
CA SER A 121 -14.91 4.22 5.44
C SER A 121 -14.63 4.78 6.83
N LEU A 122 -13.39 5.21 7.07
CA LEU A 122 -13.02 6.00 8.24
C LEU A 122 -13.24 7.47 7.90
N ILE A 123 -14.13 8.14 8.62
CA ILE A 123 -14.37 9.58 8.47
C ILE A 123 -13.55 10.32 9.52
N ILE A 124 -12.73 11.28 9.11
CA ILE A 124 -11.88 12.07 10.02
C ILE A 124 -12.28 13.54 9.99
N GLY A 125 -12.50 14.12 11.17
CA GLY A 125 -12.70 15.55 11.32
C GLY A 125 -11.41 16.30 11.02
N SER A 126 -11.43 17.20 10.05
CA SER A 126 -10.34 18.07 9.66
C SER A 126 -10.55 19.44 10.28
N ARG A 127 -9.64 19.82 11.17
CA ARG A 127 -9.68 21.12 11.84
C ARG A 127 -9.24 22.20 10.85
N ASN A 128 -9.75 23.42 10.98
CA ASN A 128 -9.26 24.53 10.17
C ASN A 128 -7.89 24.99 10.69
N ILE A 129 -6.82 24.52 10.05
CA ILE A 129 -5.42 24.78 10.44
C ILE A 129 -5.05 26.27 10.25
N GLU A 130 -5.84 27.02 9.50
CA GLU A 130 -5.62 28.45 9.21
C GLU A 130 -6.49 29.38 10.06
N ALA A 131 -7.30 28.85 10.99
CA ALA A 131 -8.18 29.66 11.83
C ALA A 131 -7.42 30.50 12.87
N GLU A 132 -7.94 31.70 13.14
CA GLU A 132 -7.46 32.58 14.21
C GLU A 132 -7.52 31.87 15.57
N GLY A 133 -6.44 31.92 16.35
CA GLY A 133 -6.33 31.27 17.66
C GLY A 133 -5.60 29.92 17.67
N MET A 134 -5.34 29.32 16.50
CA MET A 134 -4.50 28.12 16.41
C MET A 134 -3.05 28.46 16.82
N PRO A 135 -2.46 27.79 17.83
CA PRO A 135 -1.09 28.08 18.23
C PRO A 135 -0.12 27.79 17.09
N GLY A 136 0.61 28.82 16.65
CA GLY A 136 1.61 28.77 15.58
C GLY A 136 2.76 27.76 15.76
N LYS A 137 2.83 27.08 16.92
CA LYS A 137 3.74 25.94 17.18
C LYS A 137 3.19 24.58 16.71
N ASN A 138 1.88 24.45 16.43
CA ASN A 138 1.26 23.19 15.99
C ASN A 138 1.24 22.99 14.46
N THR A 139 1.77 23.93 13.67
CA THR A 139 1.93 23.73 12.22
C THR A 139 3.01 22.68 11.92
N PHE A 140 4.09 22.62 12.71
CA PHE A 140 5.15 21.62 12.51
C PHE A 140 4.68 20.20 12.84
N ALA A 141 4.06 19.98 14.00
CA ALA A 141 3.60 18.66 14.43
C ALA A 141 2.53 18.08 13.46
N ASN A 142 1.59 18.92 13.00
CA ASN A 142 0.63 18.51 11.97
C ASN A 142 1.32 18.21 10.64
N ARG A 143 2.23 19.08 10.17
CA ARG A 143 2.99 18.83 8.92
C ARG A 143 3.84 17.57 9.01
N PHE A 144 4.49 17.33 10.14
CA PHE A 144 5.28 16.14 10.41
C PHE A 144 4.42 14.88 10.34
N SER A 145 3.28 14.89 11.01
CA SER A 145 2.37 13.73 11.04
C SER A 145 1.75 13.46 9.65
N ASN A 146 1.31 14.52 8.96
CA ASN A 146 0.77 14.42 7.60
C ASN A 146 1.85 13.93 6.60
N PHE A 147 3.10 14.37 6.77
CA PHE A 147 4.22 13.91 5.96
C PHE A 147 4.43 12.41 6.12
N TRP A 148 4.59 11.92 7.35
CA TRP A 148 4.82 10.48 7.59
C TRP A 148 3.66 9.62 7.15
N PHE A 149 2.43 10.04 7.44
CA PHE A 149 1.24 9.36 6.93
C PHE A 149 1.25 9.25 5.40
N LYS A 150 1.62 10.33 4.70
CA LYS A 150 1.75 10.31 3.22
C LYS A 150 2.86 9.36 2.76
N VAL A 151 4.01 9.32 3.44
CA VAL A 151 5.09 8.39 3.11
C VAL A 151 4.64 6.93 3.28
N GLU A 152 3.94 6.63 4.36
CA GLU A 152 3.54 5.26 4.72
C GLU A 152 2.35 4.74 3.91
N THR A 153 1.49 5.64 3.41
CA THR A 153 0.22 5.24 2.77
C THR A 153 0.10 5.67 1.31
N GLY A 154 0.83 6.70 0.89
CA GLY A 154 0.64 7.40 -0.38
C GLY A 154 -0.56 8.35 -0.41
N ILE A 155 -1.32 8.48 0.68
CA ILE A 155 -2.54 9.28 0.77
C ILE A 155 -2.22 10.64 1.39
N GLN A 156 -2.81 11.70 0.84
CA GLN A 156 -2.70 13.05 1.40
C GLN A 156 -3.98 13.39 2.17
N LEU A 157 -3.83 13.79 3.44
CA LEU A 157 -4.92 14.26 4.28
C LEU A 157 -4.60 15.66 4.81
N PRO A 158 -5.62 16.51 4.99
CA PRO A 158 -5.45 17.87 5.51
C PRO A 158 -5.01 17.88 6.99
N ASP A 159 -5.57 16.98 7.81
CA ASP A 159 -5.27 16.88 9.24
C ASP A 159 -5.35 15.43 9.71
N THR A 160 -4.21 14.83 10.03
CA THR A 160 -4.11 13.46 10.57
C THR A 160 -4.11 13.41 12.10
N GLN A 161 -4.09 14.56 12.77
CA GLN A 161 -3.90 14.67 14.23
C GLN A 161 -5.22 14.94 14.97
N SER A 162 -6.33 15.09 14.26
CA SER A 162 -7.64 15.19 14.88
C SER A 162 -8.08 13.84 15.43
N GLY A 163 -8.49 13.81 16.71
CA GLY A 163 -9.07 12.63 17.37
C GLY A 163 -10.57 12.46 17.10
N TYR A 164 -11.24 13.45 16.50
CA TYR A 164 -12.66 13.40 16.18
C TYR A 164 -12.90 12.60 14.91
N ARG A 165 -13.30 11.33 15.04
CA ARG A 165 -13.33 10.37 13.92
C ARG A 165 -14.48 9.40 14.07
N LEU A 166 -15.09 9.03 12.94
CA LEU A 166 -16.01 7.90 12.84
C LEU A 166 -15.27 6.70 12.23
N TYR A 167 -15.39 5.55 12.89
CA TYR A 167 -14.74 4.30 12.53
C TYR A 167 -15.78 3.23 12.17
N PRO A 168 -15.57 2.47 11.08
CA PRO A 168 -16.30 1.24 10.80
C PRO A 168 -15.70 0.11 11.66
N ILE A 169 -16.18 -0.02 12.89
CA ILE A 169 -15.47 -0.78 13.95
C ILE A 169 -15.37 -2.28 13.65
N GLU A 170 -16.30 -2.83 12.87
CA GLU A 170 -16.26 -4.21 12.41
C GLU A 170 -15.00 -4.54 11.59
N LEU A 171 -14.51 -3.58 10.79
CA LEU A 171 -13.29 -3.76 10.00
C LEU A 171 -12.02 -3.88 10.86
N TYR A 172 -12.11 -3.49 12.14
CA TYR A 172 -11.02 -3.57 13.10
C TYR A 172 -11.11 -4.76 14.05
N ARG A 173 -12.22 -5.55 14.04
CA ARG A 173 -12.48 -6.66 14.98
C ARG A 173 -11.29 -7.62 15.15
N ASN A 174 -10.63 -7.98 14.05
CA ASN A 174 -9.49 -8.91 14.03
C ASN A 174 -8.14 -8.18 13.84
N THR A 175 -8.05 -6.92 14.25
CA THR A 175 -6.83 -6.12 14.14
C THR A 175 -6.08 -6.06 15.45
N ASN A 176 -4.87 -6.59 15.43
CA ASN A 176 -3.89 -6.29 16.46
C ASN A 176 -3.19 -4.98 16.13
N PHE A 177 -3.27 -4.05 17.08
CA PHE A 177 -2.53 -2.80 17.09
C PHE A 177 -1.35 -2.92 18.07
N PHE A 178 -0.22 -2.33 17.71
CA PHE A 178 1.01 -2.37 18.48
C PHE A 178 0.98 -1.41 19.67
N THR A 179 0.22 -0.33 19.54
CA THR A 179 0.33 0.82 20.43
C THR A 179 -0.89 1.03 21.33
N GLY A 180 -0.69 1.85 22.38
CA GLY A 180 -1.68 2.06 23.44
C GLY A 180 -1.84 3.50 23.90
N ASN A 181 -1.00 4.45 23.51
CA ASN A 181 -1.13 5.87 23.87
C ASN A 181 -1.54 6.70 22.65
N TYR A 182 -1.05 7.95 22.55
CA TYR A 182 -1.34 8.86 21.43
C TYR A 182 -0.92 8.33 20.06
N GLU A 183 0.17 7.55 20.01
CA GLU A 183 0.66 6.96 18.76
C GLU A 183 -0.37 6.02 18.09
N PHE A 184 -1.37 5.51 18.82
CA PHE A 184 -2.46 4.70 18.27
C PHE A 184 -3.27 5.44 17.21
N GLU A 185 -3.49 6.75 17.37
CA GLU A 185 -4.27 7.53 16.43
C GLU A 185 -3.59 7.59 15.05
N VAL A 186 -2.26 7.54 15.00
CA VAL A 186 -1.49 7.43 13.75
C VAL A 186 -1.54 6.00 13.24
N GLU A 187 -1.29 5.02 14.12
CA GLU A 187 -1.26 3.60 13.75
C GLU A 187 -2.58 3.17 13.07
N ILE A 188 -3.73 3.53 13.64
CA ILE A 188 -5.03 3.13 13.09
C ILE A 188 -5.29 3.72 11.70
N LEU A 189 -4.88 4.97 11.44
CA LEU A 189 -5.02 5.58 10.13
C LEU A 189 -4.19 4.85 9.08
N VAL A 190 -2.91 4.60 9.39
CA VAL A 190 -1.98 3.92 8.48
C VAL A 190 -2.44 2.49 8.20
N ARG A 191 -2.86 1.77 9.24
CA ARG A 191 -3.39 0.40 9.13
C ARG A 191 -4.69 0.35 8.35
N SER A 192 -5.53 1.39 8.44
CA SER A 192 -6.74 1.52 7.63
C SER A 192 -6.41 1.68 6.15
N ALA A 193 -5.47 2.58 5.82
CA ALA A 193 -5.02 2.79 4.46
C ALA A 193 -4.35 1.54 3.85
N TRP A 194 -3.56 0.80 4.61
CA TRP A 194 -2.96 -0.47 4.14
C TRP A 194 -3.99 -1.56 3.84
N ARG A 195 -5.16 -1.50 4.49
CA ARG A 195 -6.30 -2.38 4.23
C ARG A 195 -7.24 -1.87 3.15
N ASN A 196 -6.95 -0.72 2.54
CA ASN A 196 -7.80 -0.02 1.57
C ASN A 196 -9.16 0.39 2.15
N ILE A 197 -9.24 0.63 3.47
CA ILE A 197 -10.38 1.33 4.07
C ILE A 197 -10.27 2.79 3.63
N PRO A 198 -11.27 3.36 2.92
CA PRO A 198 -11.23 4.75 2.52
C PRO A 198 -11.14 5.68 3.73
N ILE A 199 -10.31 6.72 3.65
CA ILE A 199 -10.20 7.73 4.71
C ILE A 199 -10.67 9.06 4.14
N ILE A 200 -11.76 9.58 4.70
CA ILE A 200 -12.49 10.73 4.14
C ILE A 200 -12.44 11.87 5.15
N PRO A 201 -11.80 13.00 4.82
CA PRO A 201 -11.80 14.18 5.69
C PRO A 201 -13.09 14.98 5.55
N ILE A 202 -13.63 15.46 6.67
CA ILE A 202 -14.76 16.40 6.72
C ILE A 202 -14.35 17.62 7.56
N PRO A 203 -14.73 18.85 7.21
CA PRO A 203 -14.42 20.01 8.05
C PRO A 203 -15.17 19.89 9.39
N VAL A 204 -14.49 20.19 10.50
CA VAL A 204 -15.09 20.24 11.85
C VAL A 204 -14.71 21.52 12.58
N LYS A 205 -15.58 21.96 13.48
CA LYS A 205 -15.35 23.12 14.34
C LYS A 205 -14.48 22.71 15.52
N VAL A 206 -13.62 23.64 15.95
CA VAL A 206 -12.76 23.44 17.12
C VAL A 206 -12.72 24.71 17.94
N TYR A 207 -12.95 24.56 19.25
CA TYR A 207 -12.69 25.60 20.21
C TYR A 207 -11.21 25.55 20.61
N TYR A 208 -10.51 26.67 20.45
CA TYR A 208 -9.13 26.81 20.89
C TYR A 208 -9.12 27.62 22.19
N PRO A 209 -9.03 26.99 23.37
CA PRO A 209 -9.00 27.72 24.63
C PRO A 209 -7.78 28.66 24.70
N PRO A 210 -7.87 29.74 25.50
CA PRO A 210 -6.73 30.59 25.85
C PRO A 210 -5.52 29.78 26.32
N ALA A 211 -4.30 30.28 26.11
CA ALA A 211 -3.07 29.49 26.31
C ALA A 211 -2.88 29.01 27.76
N ASP A 212 -3.43 29.75 28.71
CA ASP A 212 -3.46 29.52 30.16
C ASP A 212 -4.47 28.45 30.60
N GLU A 213 -5.52 28.21 29.83
CA GLU A 213 -6.54 27.19 30.10
C GLU A 213 -6.27 25.86 29.36
N ARG A 214 -5.21 25.80 28.54
CA ARG A 214 -4.86 24.61 27.76
C ARG A 214 -4.29 23.50 28.63
N VAL A 215 -5.14 22.53 28.96
CA VAL A 215 -4.70 21.27 29.55
C VAL A 215 -4.37 20.30 28.43
N SER A 216 -3.07 19.98 28.25
CA SER A 216 -2.63 18.90 27.36
C SER A 216 -1.92 17.84 28.19
N HIS A 217 -2.41 16.61 28.13
CA HIS A 217 -1.75 15.46 28.74
C HIS A 217 -0.63 14.87 27.86
N PHE A 218 -0.31 15.51 26.73
CA PHE A 218 0.79 15.12 25.84
C PHE A 218 2.14 15.48 26.47
N ARG A 219 3.04 14.51 26.56
CA ARG A 219 4.40 14.68 27.12
C ARG A 219 5.40 14.83 25.97
N PRO A 220 5.88 16.05 25.65
CA PRO A 220 6.52 16.34 24.37
C PRO A 220 7.66 15.39 24.01
N LEU A 221 8.64 15.17 24.89
CA LEU A 221 9.78 14.31 24.58
C LEU A 221 9.40 12.83 24.44
N ARG A 222 8.60 12.32 25.39
CA ARG A 222 8.27 10.89 25.46
C ARG A 222 7.34 10.47 24.33
N ASP A 223 6.28 11.23 24.10
CA ASP A 223 5.26 10.88 23.12
C ASP A 223 5.75 11.15 21.70
N PHE A 224 6.54 12.23 21.48
CA PHE A 224 7.20 12.44 20.18
C PHE A 224 8.18 11.30 19.84
N THR A 225 8.93 10.80 20.83
CA THR A 225 9.84 9.65 20.62
C THR A 225 9.06 8.38 20.27
N ARG A 226 7.96 8.11 20.96
CA ARG A 226 7.08 6.96 20.66
C ARG A 226 6.51 7.02 19.25
N ILE A 227 5.99 8.18 18.85
CA ILE A 227 5.47 8.43 17.50
C ILE A 227 6.59 8.26 16.45
N SER A 228 7.79 8.77 16.72
CA SER A 228 8.93 8.65 15.80
C SER A 228 9.38 7.19 15.62
N ILE A 229 9.42 6.40 16.71
CA ILE A 229 9.69 4.96 16.66
C ILE A 229 8.61 4.24 15.86
N LEU A 230 7.33 4.55 16.12
CA LEU A 230 6.21 3.96 15.40
C LEU A 230 6.34 4.23 13.89
N ASN A 231 6.53 5.48 13.48
CA ASN A 231 6.66 5.84 12.07
C ASN A 231 7.85 5.12 11.41
N THR A 232 8.97 5.00 12.12
CA THR A 232 10.13 4.23 11.64
C THR A 232 9.75 2.77 11.35
N VAL A 233 9.03 2.12 12.27
CA VAL A 233 8.55 0.74 12.09
C VAL A 233 7.53 0.65 10.96
N LEU A 234 6.58 1.58 10.87
CA LEU A 234 5.55 1.60 9.83
C LEU A 234 6.14 1.81 8.44
N VAL A 235 7.14 2.69 8.30
CA VAL A 235 7.89 2.87 7.04
C VAL A 235 8.60 1.60 6.64
N LEU A 236 9.29 0.93 7.57
CA LEU A 236 9.95 -0.35 7.27
C LEU A 236 8.95 -1.42 6.82
N ILE A 237 7.81 -1.55 7.49
CA ILE A 237 6.73 -2.45 7.06
C ILE A 237 6.19 -2.05 5.69
N THR A 238 6.05 -0.74 5.43
CA THR A 238 5.58 -0.23 4.14
C THR A 238 6.51 -0.65 3.02
N LEU A 239 7.81 -0.40 3.18
CA LEU A 239 8.82 -0.67 2.15
C LEU A 239 9.07 -2.16 1.95
N LEU A 240 9.06 -2.96 3.02
CA LEU A 240 9.43 -4.38 2.97
C LEU A 240 8.24 -5.30 2.68
N ILE A 241 7.02 -4.91 3.04
CA ILE A 241 5.83 -5.79 2.95
C ILE A 241 4.76 -5.15 2.08
N VAL A 242 4.27 -3.96 2.45
CA VAL A 242 3.07 -3.38 1.83
C VAL A 242 3.32 -3.05 0.36
N TRP A 243 4.42 -2.35 0.06
CA TRP A 243 4.73 -1.90 -1.29
C TRP A 243 5.08 -3.06 -2.23
N PRO A 244 5.92 -4.04 -1.85
CA PRO A 244 6.13 -5.24 -2.67
C PRO A 244 4.85 -6.03 -2.93
N VAL A 245 3.95 -6.17 -1.94
CA VAL A 245 2.66 -6.84 -2.13
C VAL A 245 1.73 -6.04 -3.05
N LYS A 246 1.66 -4.72 -2.89
CA LYS A 246 0.88 -3.84 -3.78
C LYS A 246 1.43 -3.88 -5.20
N LEU A 247 2.75 -3.82 -5.38
CA LEU A 247 3.42 -3.93 -6.67
C LEU A 247 3.18 -5.30 -7.31
N TYR A 248 3.32 -6.39 -6.56
CA TYR A 248 3.03 -7.73 -7.04
C TYR A 248 1.56 -7.87 -7.48
N ARG A 249 0.61 -7.39 -6.67
CA ARG A 249 -0.82 -7.41 -7.05
C ARG A 249 -1.09 -6.55 -8.29
N TYR A 250 -0.48 -5.37 -8.37
CA TYR A 250 -0.56 -4.53 -9.57
C TYR A 250 0.00 -5.27 -10.79
N LEU A 251 1.17 -5.89 -10.70
CA LEU A 251 1.77 -6.62 -11.82
C LEU A 251 1.00 -7.90 -12.21
N THR A 252 0.33 -8.58 -11.26
CA THR A 252 -0.31 -9.89 -11.47
C THR A 252 -1.82 -9.87 -11.67
N LYS A 253 -2.49 -8.76 -11.33
CA LYS A 253 -3.94 -8.56 -11.52
C LYS A 253 -4.20 -7.38 -12.45
N ASN A 254 -3.56 -7.39 -13.62
CA ASN A 254 -3.84 -6.45 -14.69
C ASN A 254 -4.54 -7.16 -15.86
N LYS A 255 -5.31 -6.39 -16.65
CA LYS A 255 -5.94 -6.89 -17.88
C LYS A 255 -4.95 -7.63 -18.78
N PHE A 256 -3.70 -7.20 -18.82
CA PHE A 256 -2.64 -7.88 -19.57
C PHE A 256 -2.33 -9.29 -19.05
N THR A 257 -2.22 -9.47 -17.73
CA THR A 257 -2.04 -10.82 -17.15
C THR A 257 -3.26 -11.68 -17.31
N ASP A 258 -4.46 -11.10 -17.35
CA ASP A 258 -5.69 -11.83 -17.64
C ASP A 258 -5.71 -12.28 -19.10
N ILE A 259 -5.33 -11.43 -20.05
CA ILE A 259 -5.17 -11.78 -21.48
C ILE A 259 -4.10 -12.87 -21.66
N VAL A 260 -2.95 -12.76 -20.99
CA VAL A 260 -1.89 -13.78 -21.07
C VAL A 260 -2.36 -15.10 -20.47
N LYS A 261 -3.03 -15.08 -19.31
CA LYS A 261 -3.64 -16.27 -18.71
C LYS A 261 -4.70 -16.85 -19.62
N GLU A 262 -5.58 -16.05 -20.21
CA GLU A 262 -6.62 -16.49 -21.13
C GLU A 262 -6.03 -17.14 -22.39
N GLN A 263 -4.97 -16.55 -22.97
CA GLN A 263 -4.27 -17.11 -24.13
C GLN A 263 -3.50 -18.40 -23.81
N ILE A 264 -2.90 -18.53 -22.63
CA ILE A 264 -2.11 -19.71 -22.23
C ILE A 264 -3.00 -20.84 -21.67
N LEU A 265 -4.05 -20.50 -20.91
CA LEU A 265 -4.87 -21.45 -20.15
C LEU A 265 -6.24 -21.72 -20.79
N MET A 266 -6.88 -20.72 -21.40
CA MET A 266 -8.27 -20.85 -21.88
C MET A 266 -8.40 -21.17 -23.37
N HIS A 267 -7.37 -20.90 -24.19
CA HIS A 267 -7.33 -21.51 -25.51
C HIS A 267 -7.10 -23.02 -25.35
N ASN A 268 -8.05 -23.82 -25.86
CA ASN A 268 -8.02 -25.29 -25.96
C ASN A 268 -6.87 -25.81 -26.85
N GLU A 269 -5.77 -25.05 -26.95
CA GLU A 269 -4.58 -25.40 -27.69
C GLU A 269 -3.84 -26.53 -26.98
N ASN A 270 -3.31 -27.43 -27.81
CA ASN A 270 -2.44 -28.52 -27.37
C ASN A 270 -1.24 -27.91 -26.62
N PRO A 271 -0.92 -28.38 -25.38
CA PRO A 271 0.22 -27.87 -24.60
C PRO A 271 1.54 -27.85 -25.36
N MET A 272 1.71 -28.78 -26.31
CA MET A 272 2.86 -28.80 -27.20
C MET A 272 2.92 -27.58 -28.12
N LYS A 273 1.79 -27.13 -28.68
CA LYS A 273 1.74 -25.94 -29.54
C LYS A 273 2.08 -24.66 -28.76
N VAL A 274 1.60 -24.54 -27.53
CA VAL A 274 1.92 -23.42 -26.62
C VAL A 274 3.41 -23.43 -26.29
N ALA A 275 3.97 -24.58 -25.93
CA ALA A 275 5.39 -24.74 -25.63
C ALA A 275 6.29 -24.42 -26.84
N VAL A 276 5.91 -24.90 -28.04
CA VAL A 276 6.63 -24.60 -29.29
C VAL A 276 6.56 -23.12 -29.62
N ALA A 277 5.41 -22.46 -29.42
CA ALA A 277 5.28 -21.02 -29.63
C ALA A 277 6.19 -20.21 -28.69
N LEU A 278 6.25 -20.57 -27.41
CA LEU A 278 7.15 -19.92 -26.44
C LEU A 278 8.63 -20.16 -26.76
N GLY A 279 9.01 -21.40 -27.07
CA GLY A 279 10.38 -21.75 -27.45
C GLY A 279 10.82 -21.06 -28.73
N PHE A 280 9.96 -21.01 -29.75
CA PHE A 280 10.22 -20.31 -31.00
C PHE A 280 10.34 -18.79 -30.79
N GLY A 281 9.49 -18.20 -29.94
CA GLY A 281 9.61 -16.79 -29.57
C GLY A 281 10.96 -16.48 -28.93
N VAL A 282 11.40 -17.26 -27.94
CA VAL A 282 12.72 -17.08 -27.31
C VAL A 282 13.87 -17.21 -28.31
N PHE A 283 13.81 -18.19 -29.22
CA PHE A 283 14.78 -18.31 -30.32
C PHE A 283 14.84 -17.03 -31.18
N MET A 284 13.67 -16.50 -31.58
CA MET A 284 13.60 -15.27 -32.37
C MET A 284 14.09 -14.04 -31.59
N GLY A 285 13.93 -14.01 -30.27
CA GLY A 285 14.41 -12.92 -29.42
C GLY A 285 15.93 -12.88 -29.23
N VAL A 286 16.61 -14.01 -29.42
CA VAL A 286 18.08 -14.14 -29.41
C VAL A 286 18.67 -13.99 -30.82
N SER A 287 17.91 -14.33 -31.86
CA SER A 287 18.36 -14.30 -33.25
C SER A 287 18.86 -12.90 -33.66
N PRO A 288 19.95 -12.80 -34.45
CA PRO A 288 20.61 -11.54 -34.78
C PRO A 288 19.88 -10.78 -35.91
N ILE A 289 18.55 -10.59 -35.76
CA ILE A 289 17.68 -9.90 -36.71
C ILE A 289 17.30 -8.53 -36.12
N TRP A 290 18.32 -7.71 -35.88
CA TRP A 290 18.15 -6.44 -35.18
C TRP A 290 17.14 -5.52 -35.89
N GLY A 291 16.22 -4.96 -35.12
CA GLY A 291 15.17 -4.06 -35.63
C GLY A 291 13.99 -4.76 -36.31
N PHE A 292 14.15 -5.98 -36.82
CA PHE A 292 13.08 -6.71 -37.53
C PHE A 292 12.65 -8.01 -36.84
N GLN A 293 13.31 -8.42 -35.76
CA GLN A 293 13.05 -9.68 -35.05
C GLN A 293 11.57 -9.94 -34.75
N MET A 294 10.82 -8.94 -34.25
CA MET A 294 9.39 -9.10 -33.92
C MET A 294 8.51 -9.24 -35.17
N LEU A 295 8.80 -8.46 -36.22
CA LEU A 295 8.09 -8.55 -37.50
C LEU A 295 8.32 -9.93 -38.15
N THR A 296 9.57 -10.38 -38.18
CA THR A 296 9.94 -11.71 -38.67
C THR A 296 9.34 -12.83 -37.82
N ALA A 297 9.31 -12.67 -36.49
CA ALA A 297 8.74 -13.65 -35.58
C ALA A 297 7.22 -13.78 -35.79
N ALA A 298 6.51 -12.66 -35.95
CA ALA A 298 5.07 -12.67 -36.25
C ALA A 298 4.77 -13.31 -37.61
N PHE A 299 5.55 -12.99 -38.64
CA PHE A 299 5.40 -13.56 -39.98
C PHE A 299 5.65 -15.08 -39.98
N LEU A 300 6.76 -15.53 -39.39
CA LEU A 300 7.08 -16.94 -39.29
C LEU A 300 6.10 -17.69 -38.39
N ALA A 301 5.63 -17.09 -37.29
CA ALA A 301 4.59 -17.67 -36.45
C ALA A 301 3.29 -17.90 -37.23
N HIS A 302 2.92 -16.96 -38.11
CA HIS A 302 1.77 -17.12 -38.99
C HIS A 302 1.96 -18.29 -39.96
N LEU A 303 3.13 -18.37 -40.61
CA LEU A 303 3.46 -19.46 -41.54
C LEU A 303 3.46 -20.83 -40.87
N MET A 304 3.98 -20.91 -39.64
CA MET A 304 4.04 -22.13 -38.82
C MET A 304 2.74 -22.44 -38.09
N ARG A 305 1.68 -21.63 -38.26
CA ARG A 305 0.39 -21.75 -37.56
C ARG A 305 0.53 -21.80 -36.03
N LEU A 306 1.47 -21.02 -35.49
CA LEU A 306 1.69 -20.82 -34.05
C LEU A 306 0.88 -19.62 -33.55
N ASN A 307 0.62 -19.58 -32.24
CA ASN A 307 -0.01 -18.43 -31.62
C ASN A 307 0.94 -17.22 -31.66
N LYS A 308 0.63 -16.26 -32.54
CA LYS A 308 1.42 -15.05 -32.78
C LYS A 308 1.66 -14.23 -31.52
N ILE A 309 0.67 -14.17 -30.61
CA ILE A 309 0.76 -13.41 -29.37
C ILE A 309 1.83 -14.05 -28.47
N LEU A 310 1.78 -15.37 -28.29
CA LEU A 310 2.77 -16.08 -27.47
C LEU A 310 4.20 -15.96 -28.03
N VAL A 311 4.35 -16.10 -29.36
CA VAL A 311 5.65 -15.93 -30.03
C VAL A 311 6.19 -14.51 -29.82
N LEU A 312 5.36 -13.49 -30.02
CA LEU A 312 5.76 -12.09 -29.85
C LEU A 312 6.13 -11.76 -28.39
N LEU A 313 5.37 -12.27 -27.43
CA LEU A 313 5.68 -12.09 -26.01
C LEU A 313 7.02 -12.73 -25.64
N ALA A 314 7.23 -13.98 -26.04
CA ALA A 314 8.47 -14.70 -25.75
C ALA A 314 9.69 -14.14 -26.50
N SER A 315 9.49 -13.48 -27.65
CA SER A 315 10.56 -12.81 -28.40
C SER A 315 11.14 -11.56 -27.72
N ASN A 316 10.47 -11.02 -26.70
CA ASN A 316 10.97 -9.89 -25.90
C ASN A 316 11.89 -10.31 -24.75
N ILE A 317 12.69 -11.35 -24.93
CA ILE A 317 13.66 -11.80 -23.91
C ILE A 317 14.88 -10.87 -23.78
N SER A 318 15.17 -10.08 -24.82
CA SER A 318 16.30 -9.14 -24.89
C SER A 318 16.03 -7.84 -24.13
N ILE A 319 15.71 -7.95 -22.84
CA ILE A 319 15.59 -6.81 -21.90
C ILE A 319 16.96 -6.37 -21.38
N PRO A 320 17.16 -5.08 -20.99
CA PRO A 320 18.48 -4.56 -20.60
C PRO A 320 19.28 -5.41 -19.59
N PRO A 321 18.66 -6.01 -18.55
CA PRO A 321 19.38 -6.90 -17.63
C PRO A 321 19.87 -8.21 -18.25
N LEU A 322 19.19 -8.73 -19.28
CA LEU A 322 19.50 -10.04 -19.90
C LEU A 322 20.43 -9.93 -21.11
N ILE A 323 20.48 -8.77 -21.78
CA ILE A 323 21.33 -8.53 -22.95
C ILE A 323 22.80 -8.93 -22.74
N PRO A 324 23.48 -8.59 -21.62
CA PRO A 324 24.88 -8.98 -21.41
C PRO A 324 25.08 -10.51 -21.42
N PHE A 325 24.13 -11.26 -20.87
CA PHE A 325 24.18 -12.73 -20.85
C PHE A 325 23.94 -13.31 -22.23
N ILE A 326 22.96 -12.78 -22.96
CA ILE A 326 22.67 -13.20 -24.34
C ILE A 326 23.91 -12.99 -25.21
N ILE A 327 24.57 -11.84 -25.09
CA ILE A 327 25.80 -11.55 -25.82
C ILE A 327 26.91 -12.53 -25.45
N TYR A 328 27.18 -12.69 -24.16
CA TYR A 328 28.22 -13.60 -23.68
C TYR A 328 28.03 -15.05 -24.16
N PHE A 329 26.82 -15.61 -24.00
CA PHE A 329 26.54 -16.99 -24.39
C PHE A 329 26.50 -17.17 -25.90
N SER A 330 26.04 -16.17 -26.66
CA SER A 330 26.12 -16.17 -28.12
C SER A 330 27.59 -16.23 -28.57
N TYR A 331 28.47 -15.38 -28.05
CA TYR A 331 29.89 -15.45 -28.39
C TYR A 331 30.55 -16.78 -28.01
N LYS A 332 30.22 -17.32 -26.83
CA LYS A 332 30.77 -18.58 -26.34
C LYS A 332 30.36 -19.76 -27.22
N THR A 333 29.07 -19.86 -27.57
CA THR A 333 28.57 -20.91 -28.45
C THR A 333 29.10 -20.76 -29.88
N GLY A 334 29.20 -19.53 -30.39
CA GLY A 334 29.80 -19.25 -31.69
C GLY A 334 31.27 -19.66 -31.78
N GLY A 335 32.04 -19.37 -30.73
CA GLY A 335 33.45 -19.77 -30.64
C GLY A 335 33.61 -21.30 -30.64
N LEU A 336 32.74 -22.01 -29.92
CA LEU A 336 32.72 -23.48 -29.94
C LEU A 336 32.42 -24.04 -31.33
N VAL A 337 31.46 -23.47 -32.05
CA VAL A 337 31.04 -23.94 -33.39
C VAL A 337 32.11 -23.67 -34.43
N LEU A 338 32.76 -22.50 -34.37
CA LEU A 338 33.80 -22.10 -35.32
C LEU A 338 35.19 -22.64 -34.98
N GLY A 339 35.34 -23.36 -33.86
CA GLY A 339 36.65 -23.84 -33.38
C GLY A 339 37.57 -22.70 -32.91
N ILE A 340 37.04 -21.50 -32.68
CA ILE A 340 37.76 -20.31 -32.25
C ILE A 340 37.85 -20.36 -30.72
N LYS A 341 39.07 -20.55 -30.20
CA LYS A 341 39.35 -20.56 -28.74
C LYS A 341 39.37 -19.15 -28.10
N GLY A 342 39.14 -18.10 -28.89
CA GLY A 342 39.09 -16.71 -28.43
C GLY A 342 37.85 -16.44 -27.57
N THR A 343 38.06 -16.26 -26.28
CA THR A 343 37.10 -15.63 -25.38
C THR A 343 37.12 -14.12 -25.57
N LEU A 344 35.97 -13.45 -25.40
CA LEU A 344 35.89 -11.99 -25.24
C LEU A 344 36.66 -11.58 -23.97
N THR A 345 37.97 -11.41 -24.09
CA THR A 345 38.82 -10.90 -23.01
C THR A 345 38.86 -9.37 -23.07
N LYS A 346 39.12 -8.72 -21.93
CA LYS A 346 39.36 -7.26 -21.87
C LYS A 346 40.46 -6.83 -22.86
N GLU A 347 41.46 -7.68 -23.08
CA GLU A 347 42.53 -7.48 -24.07
C GLU A 347 42.01 -7.41 -25.52
N THR A 348 41.00 -8.22 -25.88
CA THR A 348 40.41 -8.17 -27.23
C THR A 348 39.68 -6.84 -27.46
N LEU A 349 38.98 -6.34 -26.44
CA LEU A 349 38.31 -5.03 -26.46
C LEU A 349 39.30 -3.85 -26.51
N ILE A 350 40.45 -3.98 -25.86
CA ILE A 350 41.52 -2.97 -25.86
C ILE A 350 42.26 -2.98 -27.21
N ASN A 351 42.59 -4.16 -27.74
CA ASN A 351 43.23 -4.31 -29.06
C ASN A 351 42.34 -3.78 -30.20
N LEU A 352 41.03 -4.02 -30.16
CA LEU A 352 40.08 -3.44 -31.12
C LEU A 352 40.09 -1.91 -31.10
N LYS A 353 40.17 -1.30 -29.91
CA LYS A 353 40.23 0.16 -29.75
C LYS A 353 41.57 0.72 -30.27
N ASP A 354 42.68 0.06 -29.98
CA ASP A 354 44.02 0.48 -30.41
C ASP A 354 44.25 0.26 -31.92
N GLN A 355 43.69 -0.79 -32.51
CA GLN A 355 43.71 -1.03 -33.96
C GLN A 355 42.84 -0.04 -34.74
N LEU A 356 41.66 0.33 -34.22
CA LEU A 356 40.80 1.39 -34.78
C LEU A 356 41.50 2.76 -34.84
N LEU A 357 42.44 3.00 -33.93
CA LEU A 357 43.23 4.22 -33.87
C LEU A 357 44.49 4.17 -34.75
N ASN A 358 45.02 2.97 -35.03
CA ASN A 358 46.29 2.77 -35.73
C ASN A 358 46.11 2.02 -37.06
N SER A 359 45.55 2.70 -38.05
CA SER A 359 45.79 2.61 -39.52
C SER A 359 45.70 1.26 -40.28
N ASN A 360 45.44 0.10 -39.67
CA ASN A 360 45.22 -1.16 -40.41
C ASN A 360 43.73 -1.49 -40.55
N PHE A 361 43.01 -0.63 -41.28
CA PHE A 361 41.55 -0.70 -41.44
C PHE A 361 41.06 -2.06 -41.98
N TYR A 362 41.83 -2.73 -42.84
CA TYR A 362 41.46 -4.04 -43.43
C TYR A 362 41.54 -5.20 -42.43
N ASP A 363 42.60 -5.26 -41.62
CA ASP A 363 42.74 -6.29 -40.58
C ASP A 363 41.68 -6.11 -39.50
N THR A 364 41.40 -4.85 -39.13
CA THR A 364 40.30 -4.51 -38.21
C THR A 364 38.94 -4.90 -38.79
N LEU A 365 38.68 -4.66 -40.08
CA LEU A 365 37.44 -5.10 -40.75
C LEU A 365 37.31 -6.63 -40.77
N GLN A 366 38.42 -7.34 -40.97
CA GLN A 366 38.44 -8.78 -41.01
C GLN A 366 38.22 -9.38 -39.60
N GLU A 367 38.89 -8.85 -38.57
CA GLU A 367 38.66 -9.24 -37.17
C GLU A 367 37.25 -8.87 -36.68
N LEU A 368 36.74 -7.69 -37.05
CA LEU A 368 35.37 -7.28 -36.74
C LEU A 368 34.35 -8.18 -37.46
N GLY A 369 34.66 -8.59 -38.69
CA GLY A 369 33.90 -9.58 -39.47
C GLY A 369 33.88 -10.96 -38.83
N TYR A 370 35.02 -11.48 -38.36
CA TYR A 370 35.10 -12.76 -37.64
C TYR A 370 34.35 -12.71 -36.31
N ASN A 371 34.48 -11.62 -35.54
CA ASN A 371 33.78 -11.42 -34.28
C ASN A 371 32.27 -11.30 -34.48
N LEU A 372 31.82 -10.62 -35.54
CA LEU A 372 30.42 -10.50 -35.90
C LEU A 372 29.86 -11.84 -36.38
N LEU A 373 30.60 -12.57 -37.22
CA LEU A 373 30.21 -13.90 -37.71
C LEU A 373 30.11 -14.90 -36.55
N GLN A 374 31.09 -14.88 -35.63
CA GLN A 374 31.06 -15.68 -34.41
C GLN A 374 29.83 -15.37 -33.57
N TYR A 375 29.50 -14.10 -33.37
CA TYR A 375 28.29 -13.70 -32.68
C TYR A 375 27.01 -14.15 -33.41
N MET A 376 26.95 -13.99 -34.74
CA MET A 376 25.77 -14.37 -35.52
C MET A 376 25.50 -15.88 -35.49
N ILE A 377 26.54 -16.68 -35.74
CA ILE A 377 26.44 -18.15 -35.67
C ILE A 377 26.12 -18.57 -34.24
N GLY A 378 26.79 -17.96 -33.27
CA GLY A 378 26.60 -18.23 -31.87
C GLY A 378 25.22 -17.89 -31.35
N SER A 379 24.66 -16.73 -31.73
CA SER A 379 23.29 -16.33 -31.35
C SER A 379 22.23 -17.25 -31.95
N LEU A 380 22.42 -17.73 -33.18
CA LEU A 380 21.53 -18.75 -33.75
C LEU A 380 21.61 -20.07 -32.98
N VAL A 381 22.82 -20.57 -32.70
CA VAL A 381 23.01 -21.85 -31.99
C VAL A 381 22.54 -21.76 -30.54
N PHE A 382 22.95 -20.71 -29.81
CA PHE A 382 22.48 -20.44 -28.46
C PHE A 382 20.96 -20.24 -28.42
N GLY A 383 20.41 -19.51 -29.39
CA GLY A 383 18.97 -19.31 -29.53
C GLY A 383 18.22 -20.63 -29.68
N VAL A 384 18.74 -21.58 -30.48
CA VAL A 384 18.13 -22.91 -30.64
C VAL A 384 18.16 -23.67 -29.32
N ILE A 385 19.30 -23.69 -28.63
CA ILE A 385 19.47 -24.36 -27.34
C ILE A 385 18.48 -23.77 -26.32
N LEU A 386 18.44 -22.45 -26.21
CA LEU A 386 17.58 -21.74 -25.26
C LEU A 386 16.10 -21.94 -25.61
N GLY A 387 15.73 -21.84 -26.89
CA GLY A 387 14.37 -22.08 -27.36
C GLY A 387 13.88 -23.51 -27.10
N LEU A 388 14.72 -24.52 -27.33
CA LEU A 388 14.41 -25.93 -27.00
C LEU A 388 14.26 -26.13 -25.49
N ALA A 389 15.15 -25.55 -24.69
CA ALA A 389 15.06 -25.60 -23.23
C ALA A 389 13.75 -24.95 -22.74
N THR A 390 13.40 -23.76 -23.25
CA THR A 390 12.13 -23.08 -22.95
C THR A 390 10.93 -23.93 -23.35
N CYS A 391 10.97 -24.59 -24.52
CA CYS A 391 9.90 -25.49 -24.97
C CYS A 391 9.71 -26.66 -24.00
N ILE A 392 10.79 -27.35 -23.61
CA ILE A 392 10.72 -28.49 -22.69
C ILE A 392 10.18 -28.07 -21.32
N VAL A 393 10.75 -27.00 -20.73
CA VAL A 393 10.33 -26.50 -19.41
C VAL A 393 8.88 -26.04 -19.43
N SER A 394 8.47 -25.29 -20.47
CA SER A 394 7.09 -24.82 -20.60
C SER A 394 6.10 -25.98 -20.76
N TYR A 395 6.46 -26.99 -21.57
CA TYR A 395 5.62 -28.18 -21.74
C TYR A 395 5.44 -28.94 -20.41
N LEU A 396 6.51 -29.18 -19.67
CA LEU A 396 6.45 -29.85 -18.37
C LEU A 396 5.58 -29.08 -17.38
N LEU A 397 5.74 -27.75 -17.29
CA LEU A 397 4.92 -26.90 -16.43
C LEU A 397 3.44 -26.95 -16.81
N LEU A 398 3.12 -26.85 -18.10
CA LEU A 398 1.72 -26.91 -18.58
C LEU A 398 1.06 -28.27 -18.30
N VAL A 399 1.80 -29.37 -18.47
CA VAL A 399 1.29 -30.72 -18.15
C VAL A 399 1.05 -30.88 -16.64
N LEU A 400 1.95 -30.35 -15.80
CA LEU A 400 1.79 -30.38 -14.34
C LEU A 400 0.61 -29.53 -13.87
N LEU A 401 0.40 -28.36 -14.47
CA LEU A 401 -0.66 -27.42 -14.11
C LEU A 401 -2.06 -27.89 -14.56
N ARG A 402 -2.18 -28.61 -15.69
CA ARG A 402 -3.47 -29.17 -16.16
C ARG A 402 -3.89 -30.46 -15.45
N LYS A 403 -3.02 -31.09 -14.65
CA LYS A 403 -3.33 -32.28 -13.85
C LYS A 403 -3.92 -31.96 -12.47
N LYS A 404 -3.95 -30.69 -12.08
CA LYS A 404 -4.69 -30.16 -10.93
C LYS A 404 -5.92 -29.43 -11.44
#